data_AF-A0A2D9GA86-F1
#
_entry.id   AF-A0A2D9GA86-F1
#
_cell.length_a   1.000
_cell.length_b   1.000
_cell.length_c   1.000
_cell.angle_alpha   90.00
_cell.angle_beta   90.00
_cell.angle_gamma   90.00
#
_symmetry.space_group_name_H-M   'P 1'
#
loop_
_entity.id
_entity.type
_entity.pdbx_description
1 polymer ?
#
loop_
_entity_poly.entity_id
_entity_poly.type
_entity_poly.pdbx_seq_one_letter_code
_entity_poly.pdbx_strand_id
1 'polypeptide(L)'
;VRFHDSDDENCWRDSDGKFDSSRTNDRQMVDEVIAALESERKIMIEDAKDGSRVTKPKPAFTTDTMLQAAGSSLGWGVGKTMTVAGALYNSGFITYLRTDSTRTDPGARNQARSFIESKWGTDYLGTPPGPGAGSAKDSKAQDAHEAIRPTNVELESVEDADQNRLYTLIRARFLATQMSEAKYSTTSLTAKVKGFNRPLTSKVEWRVHGGWEAAFIATGRKQPLTERPSLDLMPGAEHALDDIEENPVFIEDQTKPPARFRQPSLVAQMKKSGIGRPSTYASTIKKLLDRKYCESGGAGLEPTTSGRTCWLEVAPHYTESGGGEVSFIFSPEFTADMEGRLDAVENGDRPAHEVWDGFVTHFQNLHTIALEMKSRTPTPRQKALFDRLWVETDEKRKSEILSSIEVDDENQITGEQMKGVLDQLTSESSLPASEAQLKFVKSLLEQFKGKDSEAFSAVGVNNLEELTGGRKGTASKLIEHLLQNTESEPSPASPKQLKFIANLAEKAGLDESSACALVELKSYSELKGGRNGSASTLINELKKAGKKGK
;
A
#
# COMPACT_ATOMS: atom_id res chain seq x y z
N VAL A 1 -33.65 17.52 0.35
CA VAL A 1 -34.99 16.94 0.65
C VAL A 1 -34.81 15.90 1.75
N ARG A 2 -35.75 15.78 2.70
CA ARG A 2 -35.80 14.67 3.66
C ARG A 2 -36.79 13.64 3.11
N PHE A 3 -36.32 12.63 2.40
CA PHE A 3 -37.17 11.64 1.71
C PHE A 3 -37.79 10.62 2.67
N HIS A 4 -36.99 10.17 3.64
CA HIS A 4 -37.36 9.13 4.59
C HIS A 4 -37.17 9.59 6.04
N ASP A 5 -37.89 8.95 6.94
CA ASP A 5 -37.60 8.91 8.37
C ASP A 5 -36.74 7.68 8.71
N SER A 6 -36.15 7.66 9.90
CA SER A 6 -35.16 6.63 10.26
C SER A 6 -35.75 5.23 10.43
N ASP A 7 -37.06 5.15 10.61
CA ASP A 7 -37.90 3.97 10.80
C ASP A 7 -38.59 3.51 9.51
N ASP A 8 -38.49 4.27 8.42
CA ASP A 8 -39.02 3.87 7.12
C ASP A 8 -38.27 2.63 6.59
N GLU A 9 -39.00 1.62 6.08
CA GLU A 9 -38.42 0.37 5.60
C GLU A 9 -37.42 0.56 4.44
N ASN A 10 -37.67 1.56 3.60
CA ASN A 10 -36.85 1.87 2.41
C ASN A 10 -35.80 2.97 2.66
N CYS A 11 -35.51 3.28 3.93
CA CYS A 11 -34.51 4.29 4.27
C CYS A 11 -33.09 3.84 3.83
N TRP A 12 -32.31 4.77 3.29
CA TRP A 12 -30.93 4.48 2.95
C TRP A 12 -30.03 4.48 4.19
N ARG A 13 -29.17 3.46 4.30
CA ARG A 13 -28.11 3.36 5.30
C ARG A 13 -26.77 3.03 4.64
N ASP A 14 -25.69 3.59 5.18
CA ASP A 14 -24.34 3.22 4.76
C ASP A 14 -23.92 1.85 5.32
N SER A 15 -22.70 1.41 4.99
CA SER A 15 -22.14 0.13 5.45
C SER A 15 -21.98 0.03 6.97
N ASP A 16 -21.95 1.16 7.67
CA ASP A 16 -21.87 1.24 9.13
C ASP A 16 -23.28 1.36 9.77
N GLY A 17 -24.34 1.24 8.98
CA GLY A 17 -25.73 1.35 9.41
C GLY A 17 -26.22 2.78 9.63
N LYS A 18 -25.42 3.79 9.26
CA LYS A 18 -25.76 5.19 9.46
C LYS A 18 -26.81 5.63 8.42
N PHE A 19 -27.91 6.14 8.93
CA PHE A 19 -29.03 6.64 8.14
C PHE A 19 -28.72 7.98 7.47
N ASP A 20 -29.13 8.14 6.21
CA ASP A 20 -29.10 9.40 5.47
C ASP A 20 -30.49 9.71 4.91
N SER A 21 -31.15 10.69 5.52
CA SER A 21 -32.49 11.13 5.13
C SER A 21 -32.56 11.80 3.75
N SER A 22 -31.41 12.19 3.18
CA SER A 22 -31.34 12.87 1.88
C SER A 22 -31.28 11.93 0.68
N ARG A 23 -31.21 10.62 0.91
CA ARG A 23 -31.12 9.58 -0.13
C ARG A 23 -32.40 8.77 -0.20
N THR A 24 -32.82 8.41 -1.41
CA THR A 24 -33.97 7.55 -1.67
C THR A 24 -33.70 6.65 -2.88
N ASN A 25 -34.29 5.45 -2.88
CA ASN A 25 -34.37 4.56 -4.06
C ASN A 25 -35.71 4.70 -4.80
N ASP A 26 -36.62 5.53 -4.29
CA ASP A 26 -37.92 5.81 -4.89
C ASP A 26 -37.81 6.95 -5.91
N ARG A 27 -37.84 6.58 -7.19
CA ARG A 27 -37.79 7.55 -8.30
C ARG A 27 -39.02 8.44 -8.36
N GLN A 28 -40.19 7.91 -8.01
CA GLN A 28 -41.45 8.67 -8.08
C GLN A 28 -41.40 9.85 -7.10
N MET A 29 -40.94 9.63 -5.86
CA MET A 29 -40.81 10.68 -4.86
C MET A 29 -39.86 11.80 -5.29
N VAL A 30 -38.83 11.46 -6.07
CA VAL A 30 -37.89 12.43 -6.65
C VAL A 30 -38.57 13.25 -7.76
N ASP A 31 -39.27 12.59 -8.68
CA ASP A 31 -39.95 13.28 -9.78
C ASP A 31 -41.07 14.21 -9.25
N GLU A 32 -41.78 13.80 -8.18
CA GLU A 32 -42.79 14.63 -7.51
C GLU A 32 -42.20 15.92 -6.92
N VAL A 33 -41.06 15.84 -6.20
CA VAL A 33 -40.44 17.04 -5.62
C VAL A 33 -39.83 17.96 -6.68
N ILE A 34 -39.26 17.39 -7.76
CA ILE A 34 -38.75 18.18 -8.89
C ILE A 34 -39.89 18.95 -9.55
N ALA A 35 -40.99 18.26 -9.89
CA ALA A 35 -42.15 18.90 -10.50
C ALA A 35 -42.74 20.01 -9.61
N ALA A 36 -42.80 19.79 -8.29
CA ALA A 36 -43.24 20.82 -7.34
C ALA A 36 -42.31 22.04 -7.32
N LEU A 37 -40.99 21.83 -7.27
CA LEU A 37 -39.98 22.90 -7.28
C LEU A 37 -39.94 23.67 -8.60
N GLU A 38 -40.09 22.99 -9.74
CA GLU A 38 -40.16 23.60 -11.07
C GLU A 38 -41.45 24.39 -11.28
N SER A 39 -42.60 23.88 -10.81
CA SER A 39 -43.89 24.55 -10.94
C SER A 39 -44.01 25.78 -10.05
N GLU A 40 -43.57 25.69 -8.79
CA GLU A 40 -43.76 26.78 -7.82
C GLU A 40 -42.61 27.81 -7.87
N ARG A 41 -41.39 27.38 -8.24
CA ARG A 41 -40.17 28.21 -8.27
C ARG A 41 -39.88 28.97 -6.97
N LYS A 42 -40.47 28.53 -5.86
CA LYS A 42 -40.33 29.15 -4.54
C LYS A 42 -40.46 28.11 -3.44
N ILE A 43 -39.79 28.37 -2.33
CA ILE A 43 -39.88 27.59 -1.09
C ILE A 43 -40.29 28.49 0.06
N MET A 44 -40.99 27.94 1.04
CA MET A 44 -41.37 28.64 2.27
C MET A 44 -40.63 28.02 3.45
N ILE A 45 -39.97 28.84 4.27
CA ILE A 45 -39.38 28.38 5.52
C ILE A 45 -40.48 28.00 6.49
N GLU A 46 -40.45 26.77 7.02
CA GLU A 46 -41.36 26.30 8.05
C GLU A 46 -40.78 26.46 9.45
N ASP A 47 -39.49 26.17 9.60
CA ASP A 47 -38.80 26.20 10.89
C ASP A 47 -37.33 26.57 10.69
N ALA A 48 -36.80 27.36 11.62
CA ALA A 48 -35.40 27.74 11.67
C ALA A 48 -34.89 27.65 13.11
N LYS A 49 -33.92 26.76 13.32
CA LYS A 49 -33.34 26.50 14.63
C LYS A 49 -31.90 26.95 14.65
N ASP A 50 -31.65 28.05 15.33
CA ASP A 50 -30.31 28.52 15.65
C ASP A 50 -29.67 27.60 16.70
N GLY A 51 -28.38 27.36 16.52
CA GLY A 51 -27.58 26.51 17.36
C GLY A 51 -26.12 26.92 17.29
N SER A 52 -25.28 26.20 18.04
CA SER A 52 -23.84 26.39 17.99
C SER A 52 -23.13 25.06 17.85
N ARG A 53 -21.94 25.10 17.26
CA ARG A 53 -21.04 23.97 17.13
C ARG A 53 -19.65 24.40 17.55
N VAL A 54 -19.03 23.61 18.41
CA VAL A 54 -17.64 23.78 18.81
C VAL A 54 -16.78 22.69 18.19
N THR A 55 -15.55 23.05 17.82
CA THR A 55 -14.55 22.06 17.41
C THR A 55 -13.31 22.20 18.26
N LYS A 56 -12.86 21.08 18.81
CA LYS A 56 -11.70 21.01 19.69
C LYS A 56 -10.42 20.78 18.90
N PRO A 57 -9.28 21.35 19.34
CA PRO A 57 -8.00 21.01 18.76
C PRO A 57 -7.69 19.52 18.96
N LYS A 58 -7.03 18.91 17.96
CA LYS A 58 -6.46 17.56 18.11
C LYS A 58 -5.17 17.62 18.94
N PRO A 59 -4.75 16.51 19.57
CA PRO A 59 -3.44 16.42 20.23
C PRO A 59 -2.27 16.72 19.30
N ALA A 60 -1.09 16.93 19.89
CA ALA A 60 0.16 17.09 19.15
C ALA A 60 0.44 15.84 18.30
N PHE A 61 1.25 15.98 17.25
CA PHE A 61 1.46 14.89 16.33
C PHE A 61 2.22 13.72 16.96
N THR A 62 1.68 12.53 16.75
CA THR A 62 2.41 11.26 16.75
C THR A 62 2.89 10.97 15.33
N THR A 63 3.70 9.93 15.14
CA THR A 63 4.19 9.51 13.83
C THR A 63 3.04 9.23 12.85
N ASP A 64 2.07 8.41 13.25
CA ASP A 64 0.93 8.04 12.40
C ASP A 64 0.03 9.23 12.06
N THR A 65 -0.20 10.15 13.02
CA THR A 65 -1.07 11.30 12.79
C THR A 65 -0.39 12.37 11.94
N MET A 66 0.94 12.51 12.04
CA MET A 66 1.75 13.32 11.11
C MET A 66 1.66 12.74 9.69
N LEU A 67 1.85 11.44 9.53
CA LEU A 67 1.78 10.76 8.22
C LEU A 67 0.39 10.93 7.57
N GLN A 68 -0.69 10.77 8.34
CA GLN A 68 -2.05 11.02 7.87
C GLN A 68 -2.28 12.48 7.47
N ALA A 69 -1.79 13.43 8.26
CA ALA A 69 -1.95 14.85 7.99
C ALA A 69 -1.16 15.29 6.74
N ALA A 70 0.09 14.81 6.57
CA ALA A 70 0.87 15.06 5.38
C ALA A 70 0.23 14.42 4.13
N GLY A 71 -0.34 13.22 4.25
CA GLY A 71 -1.06 12.57 3.16
C GLY A 71 -2.29 13.33 2.70
N SER A 72 -3.11 13.80 3.64
CA SER A 72 -4.35 14.53 3.34
C SER A 72 -4.13 15.99 2.94
N SER A 73 -3.17 16.68 3.56
CA SER A 73 -2.96 18.12 3.37
C SER A 73 -1.89 18.44 2.31
N LEU A 74 -0.89 17.58 2.15
CA LEU A 74 0.25 17.80 1.25
C LEU A 74 0.27 16.82 0.07
N GLY A 75 -0.58 15.77 0.09
CA GLY A 75 -0.60 14.73 -0.93
C GLY A 75 0.61 13.80 -0.89
N TRP A 76 1.34 13.74 0.24
CA TRP A 76 2.60 13.01 0.32
C TRP A 76 2.41 11.54 0.71
N GLY A 77 3.24 10.68 0.11
CA GLY A 77 3.42 9.31 0.56
C GLY A 77 4.17 9.23 1.90
N VAL A 78 4.12 8.07 2.53
CA VAL A 78 4.72 7.85 3.86
C VAL A 78 6.25 7.97 3.78
N GLY A 79 6.87 7.45 2.72
CA GLY A 79 8.32 7.55 2.48
C GLY A 79 8.80 9.00 2.39
N LYS A 80 8.18 9.81 1.53
CA LYS A 80 8.52 11.24 1.37
C LYS A 80 8.39 11.99 2.70
N THR A 81 7.28 11.78 3.41
CA THR A 81 7.02 12.45 4.69
C THR A 81 8.12 12.14 5.71
N MET A 82 8.52 10.88 5.84
CA MET A 82 9.58 10.49 6.79
C MET A 82 10.96 11.02 6.39
N THR A 83 11.27 11.10 5.09
CA THR A 83 12.51 11.73 4.61
C THR A 83 12.56 13.21 4.97
N VAL A 84 11.49 13.96 4.70
CA VAL A 84 11.41 15.39 5.01
C VAL A 84 11.41 15.64 6.52
N ALA A 85 10.66 14.85 7.28
CA ALA A 85 10.69 14.91 8.76
C ALA A 85 12.09 14.60 9.31
N GLY A 86 12.79 13.64 8.72
CA GLY A 86 14.17 13.31 9.08
C GLY A 86 15.13 14.49 8.86
N ALA A 87 14.99 15.19 7.74
CA ALA A 87 15.76 16.41 7.48
C ALA A 87 15.44 17.50 8.51
N LEU A 88 14.16 17.77 8.79
CA LEU A 88 13.75 18.74 9.81
C LEU A 88 14.32 18.42 11.20
N TYR A 89 14.29 17.14 11.59
CA TYR A 89 14.85 16.68 12.86
C TYR A 89 16.37 16.86 12.92
N ASN A 90 17.09 16.44 11.86
CA ASN A 90 18.54 16.57 11.79
C ASN A 90 19.01 18.04 11.78
N SER A 91 18.20 18.94 11.23
CA SER A 91 18.42 20.39 11.28
C SER A 91 17.96 21.04 12.59
N GLY A 92 17.43 20.26 13.54
CA GLY A 92 17.02 20.75 14.86
C GLY A 92 15.72 21.55 14.87
N PHE A 93 14.88 21.47 13.83
CA PHE A 93 13.61 22.23 13.74
C PHE A 93 12.45 21.55 14.46
N ILE A 94 12.46 20.22 14.58
CA ILE A 94 11.41 19.44 15.24
C ILE A 94 11.99 18.43 16.23
N THR A 95 11.17 17.97 17.17
CA THR A 95 11.49 16.85 18.07
C THR A 95 11.57 15.52 17.32
N TYR A 96 11.97 14.44 18.01
CA TYR A 96 12.15 13.13 17.41
C TYR A 96 10.87 12.61 16.74
N LEU A 97 10.98 12.27 15.46
CA LEU A 97 9.84 12.02 14.57
C LEU A 97 9.20 10.63 14.74
N ARG A 98 9.82 9.71 15.49
CA ARG A 98 9.31 8.35 15.72
C ARG A 98 8.81 8.23 17.16
N THR A 99 7.57 8.67 17.35
CA THR A 99 6.88 8.71 18.63
C THR A 99 5.42 8.28 18.45
N ASP A 100 4.89 7.59 19.45
CA ASP A 100 3.48 7.29 19.65
C ASP A 100 2.85 8.19 20.72
N SER A 101 3.66 8.97 21.44
CA SER A 101 3.24 9.87 22.50
C SER A 101 2.70 11.19 21.95
N THR A 102 1.62 11.67 22.56
CA THR A 102 1.09 13.02 22.33
C THR A 102 1.56 14.01 23.41
N ARG A 103 2.40 13.57 24.35
CA ARG A 103 2.91 14.38 25.47
C ARG A 103 3.85 15.46 24.96
N THR A 104 3.79 16.64 25.59
CA THR A 104 4.68 17.76 25.29
C THR A 104 5.39 18.24 26.56
N ASP A 105 6.48 18.97 26.39
CA ASP A 105 7.24 19.62 27.43
C ASP A 105 6.46 20.83 28.02
N PRO A 106 6.38 20.99 29.35
CA PRO A 106 5.73 22.14 29.96
C PRO A 106 6.30 23.50 29.55
N GLY A 107 7.63 23.61 29.39
CA GLY A 107 8.29 24.84 28.95
C GLY A 107 7.90 25.21 27.51
N ALA A 108 7.90 24.24 26.60
CA ALA A 108 7.45 24.43 25.23
C ALA A 108 5.97 24.86 25.14
N ARG A 109 5.10 24.31 26.00
CA ARG A 109 3.71 24.75 26.09
C ARG A 109 3.59 26.19 26.56
N ASN A 110 4.37 26.59 27.57
CA ASN A 110 4.36 27.96 28.07
C ASN A 110 4.83 28.95 26.99
N GLN A 111 5.89 28.63 26.26
CA GLN A 111 6.35 29.42 25.12
C GLN A 111 5.27 29.54 24.03
N ALA A 112 4.62 28.43 23.67
CA ALA A 112 3.53 28.44 22.71
C ALA A 112 2.35 29.31 23.18
N ARG A 113 2.01 29.27 24.47
CA ARG A 113 0.95 30.10 25.05
C ARG A 113 1.30 31.58 25.01
N SER A 114 2.52 31.97 25.39
CA SER A 114 2.99 33.35 25.28
C SER A 114 2.96 33.85 23.84
N PHE A 115 3.36 33.00 22.88
CA PHE A 115 3.25 33.31 21.46
C PHE A 115 1.79 33.45 20.98
N ILE A 116 0.89 32.58 21.46
CA ILE A 116 -0.53 32.66 21.10
C ILE A 116 -1.16 33.95 21.63
N GLU A 117 -0.86 34.29 22.88
CA GLU A 117 -1.35 35.51 23.53
C GLU A 117 -0.86 36.76 22.79
N SER A 118 0.41 36.80 22.39
CA SER A 118 0.97 37.94 21.66
C SER A 118 0.44 38.07 20.24
N LYS A 119 0.19 36.94 19.55
CA LYS A 119 -0.22 36.93 18.14
C LYS A 119 -1.73 37.06 17.93
N TRP A 120 -2.53 36.37 18.75
CA TRP A 120 -3.98 36.27 18.56
C TRP A 120 -4.79 36.84 19.73
N GLY A 121 -4.19 37.04 20.90
CA GLY A 121 -4.88 37.53 22.09
C GLY A 121 -5.26 36.44 23.09
N THR A 122 -5.73 36.88 24.26
CA THR A 122 -6.02 36.02 25.41
C THR A 122 -7.24 35.12 25.19
N ASP A 123 -8.19 35.51 24.36
CA ASP A 123 -9.39 34.76 23.95
C ASP A 123 -9.04 33.54 23.07
N TYR A 124 -7.84 33.52 22.48
CA TYR A 124 -7.31 32.37 21.76
C TYR A 124 -6.58 31.36 22.65
N LEU A 125 -6.38 31.63 23.94
CA LEU A 125 -5.76 30.67 24.86
C LEU A 125 -6.76 29.58 25.27
N GLY A 126 -6.35 28.32 25.11
CA GLY A 126 -7.10 27.17 25.60
C GLY A 126 -6.95 26.95 27.11
N THR A 127 -7.82 26.12 27.69
CA THR A 127 -7.73 25.69 29.09
C THR A 127 -6.47 24.84 29.31
N PRO A 128 -5.57 25.23 30.24
CA PRO A 128 -4.42 24.41 30.60
C PRO A 128 -4.81 23.19 31.45
N PRO A 129 -4.14 22.04 31.30
CA PRO A 129 -3.19 21.72 30.24
C PRO A 129 -3.94 21.19 28.99
N GLY A 130 -3.62 21.70 27.80
CA GLY A 130 -4.34 21.35 26.56
C GLY A 130 -4.15 19.88 26.10
N PRO A 131 -4.83 19.41 25.03
CA PRO A 131 -4.87 18.00 24.62
C PRO A 131 -3.50 17.35 24.31
N GLY A 132 -2.42 18.12 24.16
CA GLY A 132 -1.05 17.62 24.01
C GLY A 132 -0.29 17.41 25.32
N ALA A 133 -0.95 17.47 26.47
CA ALA A 133 -0.31 17.41 27.78
C ALA A 133 -0.53 16.10 28.54
N GLY A 134 -0.74 15.00 27.81
CA GLY A 134 -1.25 13.71 28.32
C GLY A 134 -0.76 13.29 29.71
N SER A 135 -1.68 12.73 30.50
CA SER A 135 -1.37 11.95 31.70
C SER A 135 -0.71 10.63 31.29
N ALA A 136 0.39 10.26 31.96
CA ALA A 136 1.00 8.94 31.84
C ALA A 136 -0.07 7.86 32.08
N LYS A 137 -0.59 7.25 31.02
CA LYS A 137 -1.44 6.05 31.10
C LYS A 137 -0.78 4.97 30.27
N ASP A 138 -0.05 4.13 30.99
CA ASP A 138 0.21 2.71 30.73
C ASP A 138 0.60 2.31 29.29
N SER A 139 1.70 2.87 28.78
CA SER A 139 2.64 2.08 27.99
C SER A 139 4.01 2.19 28.67
N LYS A 140 4.31 1.24 29.56
CA LYS A 140 5.64 1.10 30.15
C LYS A 140 6.68 0.95 29.01
N ALA A 141 7.85 1.59 29.22
CA ALA A 141 9.06 1.69 28.40
C ALA A 141 9.15 2.72 27.24
N GLN A 142 8.20 2.83 26.29
CA GLN A 142 8.44 3.69 25.11
C GLN A 142 8.04 5.19 25.26
N ASP A 143 7.34 5.58 26.33
CA ASP A 143 6.86 6.96 26.58
C ASP A 143 7.97 7.97 27.00
N ALA A 144 9.25 7.62 26.79
CA ALA A 144 10.37 8.54 26.97
C ALA A 144 10.39 9.65 25.89
N HIS A 145 9.71 9.44 24.77
CA HIS A 145 9.69 10.39 23.65
C HIS A 145 8.55 11.40 23.75
N GLU A 146 8.86 12.63 23.39
CA GLU A 146 7.87 13.69 23.25
C GLU A 146 7.09 13.52 21.93
N ALA A 147 5.91 14.13 21.83
CA ALA A 147 5.21 14.35 20.57
C ALA A 147 6.09 15.11 19.55
N ILE A 148 5.74 14.96 18.27
CA ILE A 148 6.35 15.69 17.16
C ILE A 148 5.84 17.14 17.20
N ARG A 149 6.74 18.07 17.52
CA ARG A 149 6.48 19.52 17.59
C ARG A 149 7.72 20.31 17.15
N PRO A 150 7.58 21.63 16.90
CA PRO A 150 8.73 22.49 16.72
C PRO A 150 9.59 22.55 17.98
N THR A 151 10.91 22.61 17.80
CA THR A 151 11.87 22.90 18.88
C THR A 151 11.81 24.37 19.30
N ASN A 152 11.65 25.28 18.32
CA ASN A 152 11.36 26.70 18.50
C ASN A 152 10.02 27.02 17.82
N VAL A 153 9.04 27.49 18.60
CA VAL A 153 7.70 27.83 18.09
C VAL A 153 7.62 29.22 17.46
N GLU A 154 8.57 30.11 17.77
CA GLU A 154 8.63 31.47 17.23
C GLU A 154 9.18 31.49 15.80
N LEU A 155 9.96 30.48 15.43
CA LEU A 155 10.41 30.30 14.05
C LEU A 155 9.18 30.05 13.15
N GLU A 156 8.90 30.97 12.22
CA GLU A 156 7.68 30.89 11.42
C GLU A 156 7.85 30.01 10.17
N SER A 157 9.06 29.93 9.62
CA SER A 157 9.36 29.20 8.39
C SER A 157 10.79 28.67 8.36
N VAL A 158 11.02 27.67 7.52
CA VAL A 158 12.36 27.17 7.15
C VAL A 158 12.59 27.34 5.65
N GLU A 159 13.85 27.30 5.21
CA GLU A 159 14.22 27.67 3.84
C GLU A 159 13.77 26.66 2.76
N ASP A 160 13.97 25.36 2.99
CA ASP A 160 13.59 24.33 2.02
C ASP A 160 12.07 24.22 1.91
N ALA A 161 11.54 24.24 0.68
CA ALA A 161 10.11 24.36 0.43
C ALA A 161 9.30 23.17 0.97
N ASP A 162 9.78 21.94 0.80
CA ASP A 162 9.07 20.76 1.32
C ASP A 162 9.19 20.74 2.86
N GLN A 163 10.39 20.93 3.41
CA GLN A 163 10.59 21.07 4.85
C GLN A 163 9.66 22.13 5.46
N ASN A 164 9.52 23.28 4.81
CA ASN A 164 8.67 24.37 5.26
C ASN A 164 7.19 24.01 5.28
N ARG A 165 6.71 23.30 4.26
CA ARG A 165 5.32 22.82 4.21
C ARG A 165 5.02 21.85 5.36
N LEU A 166 5.92 20.91 5.64
CA LEU A 166 5.73 19.96 6.75
C LEU A 166 5.90 20.65 8.12
N TYR A 167 6.91 21.51 8.26
CA TYR A 167 7.16 22.28 9.47
C TYR A 167 5.97 23.18 9.81
N THR A 168 5.41 23.90 8.84
CA THR A 168 4.21 24.73 9.01
C THR A 168 3.04 23.90 9.54
N LEU A 169 2.85 22.68 9.02
CA LEU A 169 1.80 21.78 9.49
C LEU A 169 2.04 21.29 10.93
N ILE A 170 3.28 20.91 11.26
CA ILE A 170 3.68 20.48 12.62
C ILE A 170 3.51 21.62 13.62
N ARG A 171 3.95 22.82 13.26
CA ARG A 171 3.83 24.04 14.05
C ARG A 171 2.37 24.42 14.29
N ALA A 172 1.55 24.42 13.25
CA ALA A 172 0.13 24.69 13.35
C ALA A 172 -0.58 23.70 14.30
N ARG A 173 -0.27 22.40 14.20
CA ARG A 173 -0.83 21.38 15.09
C ARG A 173 -0.40 21.60 16.53
N PHE A 174 0.87 21.89 16.78
CA PHE A 174 1.38 22.11 18.14
C PHE A 174 0.75 23.36 18.78
N LEU A 175 0.73 24.50 18.09
CA LEU A 175 0.07 25.73 18.56
C LEU A 175 -1.40 25.47 18.89
N ALA A 176 -2.13 24.82 17.98
CA ALA A 176 -3.54 24.48 18.18
C ALA A 176 -3.80 23.71 19.48
N THR A 177 -2.87 22.87 19.95
CA THR A 177 -3.04 22.16 21.23
C THR A 177 -3.13 23.08 22.45
N GLN A 178 -2.66 24.32 22.34
CA GLN A 178 -2.69 25.32 23.41
C GLN A 178 -3.75 26.40 23.18
N MET A 179 -4.51 26.32 22.09
CA MET A 179 -5.52 27.31 21.71
C MET A 179 -6.93 26.94 22.16
N SER A 180 -7.82 27.93 22.20
CA SER A 180 -9.24 27.75 22.49
C SER A 180 -9.98 27.00 21.36
N GLU A 181 -11.17 26.49 21.68
CA GLU A 181 -12.04 25.81 20.71
C GLU A 181 -12.50 26.78 19.63
N ALA A 182 -12.58 26.33 18.37
CA ALA A 182 -13.21 27.13 17.32
C ALA A 182 -14.74 27.02 17.46
N LYS A 183 -15.43 28.16 17.34
CA LYS A 183 -16.88 28.25 17.55
C LYS A 183 -17.59 28.66 16.27
N TYR A 184 -18.68 27.98 16.00
CA TYR A 184 -19.54 28.19 14.84
C TYR A 184 -20.96 28.45 15.31
N SER A 185 -21.61 29.43 14.70
CA SER A 185 -23.07 29.53 14.73
C SER A 185 -23.63 28.69 13.60
N THR A 186 -24.73 28.01 13.87
CA THR A 186 -25.40 27.15 12.90
C THR A 186 -26.87 27.47 12.86
N THR A 187 -27.48 27.45 11.68
CA THR A 187 -28.95 27.50 11.54
C THR A 187 -29.40 26.26 10.78
N SER A 188 -30.24 25.45 11.42
CA SER A 188 -30.90 24.31 10.78
C SER A 188 -32.25 24.77 10.25
N LEU A 189 -32.47 24.57 8.96
CA LEU A 189 -33.64 25.06 8.24
C LEU A 189 -34.51 23.88 7.82
N THR A 190 -35.81 24.04 8.01
CA THR A 190 -36.85 23.20 7.42
C THR A 190 -37.71 24.11 6.55
N ALA A 191 -37.87 23.76 5.28
CA ALA A 191 -38.68 24.47 4.32
C ALA A 191 -39.65 23.51 3.63
N LYS A 192 -40.68 24.06 2.99
CA LYS A 192 -41.64 23.34 2.17
C LYS A 192 -41.79 23.96 0.80
N VAL A 193 -42.27 23.15 -0.14
CA VAL A 193 -42.77 23.59 -1.43
C VAL A 193 -44.19 23.05 -1.60
N LYS A 194 -45.08 23.85 -2.17
CA LYS A 194 -46.45 23.41 -2.40
C LYS A 194 -46.46 22.28 -3.45
N GLY A 195 -47.31 21.28 -3.25
CA GLY A 195 -47.36 20.10 -4.11
C GLY A 195 -46.43 18.95 -3.68
N PHE A 196 -45.68 19.11 -2.58
CA PHE A 196 -44.85 18.05 -2.02
C PHE A 196 -44.94 18.01 -0.49
N ASN A 197 -45.16 16.82 0.09
CA ASN A 197 -45.53 16.66 1.49
C ASN A 197 -44.37 16.33 2.44
N ARG A 198 -43.14 16.21 1.93
CA ARG A 198 -41.94 15.98 2.75
C ARG A 198 -41.10 17.26 2.85
N PRO A 199 -40.41 17.50 3.98
CA PRO A 199 -39.68 18.74 4.18
C PRO A 199 -38.38 18.81 3.37
N LEU A 200 -37.99 20.02 3.01
CA LEU A 200 -36.68 20.39 2.51
C LEU A 200 -35.82 20.80 3.70
N THR A 201 -34.68 20.13 3.91
CA THR A 201 -33.80 20.42 5.04
C THR A 201 -32.48 20.99 4.55
N SER A 202 -31.93 21.95 5.30
CA SER A 202 -30.60 22.49 5.08
C SER A 202 -29.95 22.87 6.41
N LYS A 203 -28.62 22.92 6.44
CA LYS A 203 -27.86 23.43 7.58
C LYS A 203 -26.79 24.38 7.07
N VAL A 204 -26.83 25.61 7.57
CA VAL A 204 -25.80 26.62 7.32
C VAL A 204 -24.96 26.78 8.58
N GLU A 205 -23.66 26.98 8.43
CA GLU A 205 -22.77 27.36 9.53
C GLU A 205 -21.77 28.45 9.12
N TRP A 206 -21.44 29.33 10.06
CA TRP A 206 -20.38 30.33 9.92
C TRP A 206 -19.59 30.44 11.21
N ARG A 207 -18.29 30.69 11.08
CA ARG A 207 -17.34 30.75 12.19
C ARG A 207 -17.48 32.09 12.90
N VAL A 208 -17.79 32.04 14.18
CA VAL A 208 -17.89 33.21 15.07
C VAL A 208 -16.67 33.38 15.96
N HIS A 209 -15.87 32.32 16.15
CA HIS A 209 -14.56 32.39 16.80
C HIS A 209 -13.57 31.46 16.13
N GLY A 210 -12.39 31.98 15.77
CA GLY A 210 -11.35 31.22 15.07
C GLY A 210 -10.77 30.07 15.89
N GLY A 211 -10.54 30.31 17.18
CA GLY A 211 -9.86 29.36 18.07
C GLY A 211 -8.62 28.73 17.44
N TRP A 212 -8.42 27.45 17.68
CA TRP A 212 -7.29 26.67 17.15
C TRP A 212 -7.13 26.67 15.62
N GLU A 213 -8.17 26.98 14.85
CA GLU A 213 -8.08 27.00 13.39
C GLU A 213 -7.23 28.16 12.87
N ALA A 214 -7.07 29.23 13.67
CA ALA A 214 -6.25 30.37 13.29
C ALA A 214 -4.77 29.97 13.07
N ALA A 215 -4.27 28.98 13.81
CA ALA A 215 -2.92 28.43 13.61
C ALA A 215 -2.76 27.70 12.25
N PHE A 216 -3.85 27.28 11.61
CA PHE A 216 -3.82 26.54 10.34
C PHE A 216 -3.98 27.43 9.10
N ILE A 217 -4.17 28.74 9.24
CA ILE A 217 -4.34 29.65 8.09
C ILE A 217 -3.13 29.55 7.12
N ALA A 218 -1.92 29.51 7.66
CA ALA A 218 -0.69 29.41 6.89
C ALA A 218 -0.51 28.08 6.14
N THR A 219 -1.30 27.04 6.46
CA THR A 219 -1.24 25.75 5.73
C THR A 219 -2.04 25.79 4.42
N GLY A 220 -2.69 26.91 4.08
CA GLY A 220 -3.55 27.02 2.90
C GLY A 220 -4.89 26.29 3.03
N ARG A 221 -5.34 26.00 4.26
CA ARG A 221 -6.64 25.36 4.49
C ARG A 221 -7.77 26.30 4.07
N LYS A 222 -8.77 25.77 3.35
CA LYS A 222 -9.99 26.51 2.97
C LYS A 222 -10.64 27.12 4.21
N GLN A 223 -10.90 28.42 4.16
CA GLN A 223 -11.53 29.14 5.25
C GLN A 223 -13.06 28.97 5.20
N PRO A 224 -13.73 28.83 6.36
CA PRO A 224 -15.18 28.79 6.43
C PRO A 224 -15.78 30.20 6.20
N LEU A 225 -17.10 30.26 6.00
CA LEU A 225 -17.84 31.52 6.12
C LEU A 225 -17.64 32.10 7.51
N THR A 226 -17.56 33.43 7.61
CA THR A 226 -17.38 34.16 8.88
C THR A 226 -18.62 34.95 9.28
N GLU A 227 -19.61 35.04 8.40
CA GLU A 227 -20.82 35.84 8.60
C GLU A 227 -22.07 35.02 8.30
N ARG A 228 -23.16 35.38 8.97
CA ARG A 228 -24.49 34.82 8.71
C ARG A 228 -24.92 35.20 7.29
N PRO A 229 -25.49 34.28 6.49
CA PRO A 229 -26.06 34.65 5.20
C PRO A 229 -27.14 35.73 5.36
N SER A 230 -27.24 36.62 4.39
CA SER A 230 -28.17 37.75 4.37
C SER A 230 -29.63 37.37 4.09
N LEU A 231 -29.93 36.07 3.93
CA LEU A 231 -31.27 35.57 3.64
C LEU A 231 -32.17 35.68 4.87
N ASP A 232 -33.45 36.04 4.69
CA ASP A 232 -34.44 35.97 5.77
C ASP A 232 -34.76 34.50 6.07
N LEU A 233 -34.43 34.04 7.27
CA LEU A 233 -34.62 32.64 7.66
C LEU A 233 -35.83 32.46 8.60
N MET A 234 -36.68 33.48 8.77
CA MET A 234 -37.82 33.40 9.68
C MET A 234 -38.90 32.45 9.15
N PRO A 235 -39.62 31.73 10.03
CA PRO A 235 -40.79 30.95 9.64
C PRO A 235 -41.80 31.80 8.86
N GLY A 236 -42.25 31.30 7.71
CA GLY A 236 -43.13 31.99 6.79
C GLY A 236 -42.42 32.80 5.70
N ALA A 237 -41.10 33.01 5.78
CA ALA A 237 -40.36 33.65 4.70
C ALA A 237 -40.43 32.80 3.41
N GLU A 238 -40.75 33.45 2.29
CA GLU A 238 -40.74 32.84 0.96
C GLU A 238 -39.48 33.25 0.21
N HIS A 239 -38.81 32.27 -0.43
CA HIS A 239 -37.63 32.50 -1.24
C HIS A 239 -37.82 31.91 -2.62
N ALA A 240 -37.58 32.74 -3.65
CA ALA A 240 -37.51 32.27 -5.02
C ALA A 240 -36.27 31.38 -5.19
N LEU A 241 -36.40 30.34 -6.02
CA LEU A 241 -35.25 29.56 -6.46
C LEU A 241 -34.42 30.38 -7.44
N ASP A 242 -33.11 30.44 -7.22
CA ASP A 242 -32.17 31.12 -8.11
C ASP A 242 -32.35 30.66 -9.57
N ASP A 243 -32.32 31.62 -10.48
CA ASP A 243 -32.36 31.39 -11.93
C ASP A 243 -30.96 31.02 -12.44
N ILE A 244 -30.51 29.84 -12.04
CA ILE A 244 -29.26 29.23 -12.48
C ILE A 244 -29.56 27.93 -13.24
N GLU A 245 -28.64 27.58 -14.13
CA GLU A 245 -28.68 26.29 -14.83
C GLU A 245 -28.75 25.15 -13.81
N GLU A 246 -29.66 24.19 -14.04
CA GLU A 246 -29.87 23.02 -13.16
C GLU A 246 -30.34 23.35 -11.72
N ASN A 247 -31.29 24.27 -11.53
CA ASN A 247 -31.97 24.45 -10.23
C ASN A 247 -33.49 24.30 -10.37
N PRO A 248 -34.13 23.26 -9.80
CA PRO A 248 -33.56 22.24 -8.89
C PRO A 248 -32.64 21.24 -9.60
N VAL A 249 -31.58 20.82 -8.92
CA VAL A 249 -30.67 19.76 -9.40
C VAL A 249 -31.12 18.39 -8.91
N PHE A 250 -31.29 17.46 -9.85
CA PHE A 250 -31.40 16.04 -9.53
C PHE A 250 -30.01 15.40 -9.48
N ILE A 251 -29.65 14.80 -8.34
CA ILE A 251 -28.39 14.07 -8.17
C ILE A 251 -28.69 12.58 -8.08
N GLU A 252 -28.32 11.84 -9.12
CA GLU A 252 -28.26 10.38 -9.08
C GLU A 252 -26.88 9.92 -8.59
N ASP A 253 -26.85 8.98 -7.65
CA ASP A 253 -25.61 8.38 -7.14
C ASP A 253 -25.81 6.87 -7.01
N GLN A 254 -24.69 6.14 -7.03
CA GLN A 254 -24.67 4.69 -6.85
C GLN A 254 -23.87 4.35 -5.61
N THR A 255 -24.23 3.24 -4.94
CA THR A 255 -23.40 2.71 -3.87
C THR A 255 -22.03 2.36 -4.44
N LYS A 256 -20.98 2.77 -3.71
CA LYS A 256 -19.59 2.53 -4.11
C LYS A 256 -19.02 1.43 -3.22
N PRO A 257 -18.14 0.55 -3.75
CA PRO A 257 -17.44 -0.39 -2.91
C PRO A 257 -16.56 0.35 -1.88
N PRO A 258 -16.15 -0.31 -0.78
CA PRO A 258 -15.23 0.27 0.19
C PRO A 258 -13.99 0.85 -0.48
N ALA A 259 -13.59 2.05 -0.06
CA ALA A 259 -12.44 2.73 -0.62
C ALA A 259 -11.14 1.95 -0.34
N ARG A 260 -10.25 1.90 -1.34
CA ARG A 260 -8.92 1.29 -1.15
C ARG A 260 -8.11 2.10 -0.14
N PHE A 261 -7.25 1.40 0.61
CA PHE A 261 -6.28 2.08 1.47
C PHE A 261 -5.27 2.86 0.64
N ARG A 262 -5.10 4.15 0.93
CA ARG A 262 -3.87 4.88 0.60
C ARG A 262 -2.78 4.55 1.62
N GLN A 263 -1.52 4.86 1.32
CA GLN A 263 -0.41 4.62 2.25
C GLN A 263 -0.69 5.17 3.68
N PRO A 264 -1.15 6.42 3.87
CA PRO A 264 -1.38 6.96 5.21
C PRO A 264 -2.59 6.33 5.92
N SER A 265 -3.65 5.98 5.19
CA SER A 265 -4.80 5.27 5.77
C SER A 265 -4.47 3.82 6.11
N LEU A 266 -3.53 3.19 5.39
CA LEU A 266 -3.01 1.88 5.78
C LEU A 266 -2.23 1.97 7.09
N VAL A 267 -1.41 3.00 7.29
CA VAL A 267 -0.74 3.24 8.58
C VAL A 267 -1.77 3.44 9.71
N ALA A 268 -2.83 4.20 9.46
CA ALA A 268 -3.90 4.40 10.42
C ALA A 268 -4.58 3.08 10.81
N GLN A 269 -4.84 2.22 9.82
CA GLN A 269 -5.42 0.90 10.05
C GLN A 269 -4.45 -0.02 10.79
N MET A 270 -3.16 -0.04 10.42
CA MET A 270 -2.12 -0.80 11.12
C MET A 270 -2.08 -0.42 12.60
N LYS A 271 -2.02 0.88 12.92
CA LYS A 271 -2.06 1.36 14.30
C LYS A 271 -3.33 0.95 15.03
N LYS A 272 -4.50 1.12 14.40
CA LYS A 272 -5.80 0.72 14.98
C LYS A 272 -5.83 -0.78 15.31
N SER A 273 -5.20 -1.60 14.48
CA SER A 273 -5.08 -3.04 14.68
C SER A 273 -3.91 -3.45 15.58
N GLY A 274 -3.16 -2.52 16.19
CA GLY A 274 -1.99 -2.85 17.02
C GLY A 274 -0.76 -3.35 16.25
N ILE A 275 -0.78 -3.25 14.92
CA ILE A 275 0.28 -3.72 14.03
C ILE A 275 1.30 -2.60 13.78
N GLY A 276 2.58 -2.93 13.93
CA GLY A 276 3.67 -2.02 13.67
C GLY A 276 3.84 -0.94 14.72
N ARG A 277 4.89 -0.16 14.56
CA ARG A 277 5.36 0.89 15.47
C ARG A 277 5.80 2.10 14.65
N PRO A 278 5.99 3.28 15.27
CA PRO A 278 6.57 4.47 14.62
C PRO A 278 7.80 4.19 13.73
N SER A 279 8.65 3.24 14.14
CA SER A 279 9.85 2.82 13.43
C SER A 279 9.58 1.93 12.21
N THR A 280 8.44 1.24 12.14
CA THR A 280 8.17 0.19 11.14
C THR A 280 7.09 0.56 10.12
N TYR A 281 6.25 1.57 10.35
CA TYR A 281 5.18 1.94 9.40
C TYR A 281 5.70 2.21 7.98
N ALA A 282 6.67 3.12 7.86
CA ALA A 282 7.21 3.52 6.56
C ALA A 282 7.97 2.38 5.87
N SER A 283 8.76 1.62 6.64
CA SER A 283 9.56 0.52 6.09
C SER A 283 8.67 -0.66 5.66
N THR A 284 7.56 -0.91 6.34
CA THR A 284 6.57 -1.93 5.96
C THR A 284 5.92 -1.59 4.63
N ILE A 285 5.38 -0.37 4.48
CA ILE A 285 4.78 0.07 3.22
C ILE A 285 5.81 0.06 2.09
N LYS A 286 7.02 0.55 2.35
CA LYS A 286 8.12 0.52 1.37
C LYS A 286 8.43 -0.91 0.92
N LYS A 287 8.52 -1.88 1.84
CA LYS A 287 8.77 -3.30 1.50
C LYS A 287 7.66 -3.89 0.64
N LEU A 288 6.40 -3.59 0.93
CA LEU A 288 5.26 -4.07 0.13
C LEU A 288 5.32 -3.57 -1.32
N LEU A 289 5.66 -2.28 -1.49
CA LEU A 289 5.81 -1.64 -2.80
C LEU A 289 7.06 -2.14 -3.54
N ASP A 290 8.23 -2.16 -2.88
CA ASP A 290 9.51 -2.58 -3.48
C ASP A 290 9.48 -4.04 -3.94
N ARG A 291 8.82 -4.91 -3.16
CA ARG A 291 8.64 -6.33 -3.49
C ARG A 291 7.47 -6.58 -4.45
N LYS A 292 6.77 -5.52 -4.88
CA LYS A 292 5.64 -5.57 -5.81
C LYS A 292 4.50 -6.49 -5.34
N TYR A 293 4.23 -6.52 -4.03
CA TYR A 293 3.02 -7.16 -3.51
C TYR A 293 1.80 -6.25 -3.66
N CYS A 294 2.02 -4.94 -3.58
CA CYS A 294 1.05 -3.95 -3.98
C CYS A 294 1.73 -2.84 -4.78
N GLU A 295 0.92 -2.04 -5.45
CA GLU A 295 1.34 -0.84 -6.17
C GLU A 295 0.46 0.35 -5.80
N SER A 296 0.98 1.55 -5.99
CA SER A 296 0.26 2.78 -5.69
C SER A 296 -0.49 3.25 -6.94
N GLY A 297 -1.81 3.08 -6.97
CA GLY A 297 -2.71 3.60 -8.00
C GLY A 297 -3.40 4.91 -7.59
N GLY A 298 -4.12 5.53 -8.52
CA GLY A 298 -4.87 6.78 -8.26
C GLY A 298 -5.96 6.62 -7.20
N ALA A 299 -6.57 5.43 -7.12
CA ALA A 299 -7.61 5.11 -6.14
C ALA A 299 -7.05 4.65 -4.77
N GLY A 300 -5.75 4.35 -4.66
CA GLY A 300 -5.13 3.78 -3.47
C GLY A 300 -4.13 2.67 -3.79
N LEU A 301 -3.78 1.88 -2.78
CA LEU A 301 -2.92 0.71 -2.92
C LEU A 301 -3.70 -0.44 -3.55
N GLU A 302 -3.14 -1.03 -4.61
CA GLU A 302 -3.74 -2.13 -5.35
C GLU A 302 -2.88 -3.38 -5.20
N PRO A 303 -3.47 -4.54 -4.85
CA PRO A 303 -2.71 -5.78 -4.76
C PRO A 303 -2.37 -6.29 -6.16
N THR A 304 -1.10 -6.58 -6.41
CA THR A 304 -0.63 -7.16 -7.68
C THR A 304 -1.02 -8.63 -7.75
N THR A 305 -0.87 -9.26 -8.93
CA THR A 305 -1.04 -10.72 -9.07
C THR A 305 -0.16 -11.48 -8.07
N SER A 306 1.11 -11.09 -7.92
CA SER A 306 2.01 -11.72 -6.94
C SER A 306 1.54 -11.54 -5.49
N GLY A 307 1.02 -10.36 -5.14
CA GLY A 307 0.44 -10.10 -3.82
C GLY A 307 -0.80 -10.96 -3.55
N ARG A 308 -1.69 -11.08 -4.55
CA ARG A 308 -2.88 -11.92 -4.48
C ARG A 308 -2.52 -13.39 -4.34
N THR A 309 -1.61 -13.92 -5.18
CA THR A 309 -1.15 -15.31 -5.08
C THR A 309 -0.50 -15.58 -3.72
N CYS A 310 0.31 -14.66 -3.19
CA CYS A 310 0.90 -14.82 -1.86
C CYS A 310 -0.19 -14.98 -0.78
N TRP A 311 -1.25 -14.17 -0.84
CA TRP A 311 -2.33 -14.21 0.16
C TRP A 311 -3.35 -15.34 -0.04
N LEU A 312 -3.73 -15.62 -1.29
CA LEU A 312 -4.81 -16.56 -1.63
C LEU A 312 -4.33 -18.00 -1.86
N GLU A 313 -3.06 -18.19 -2.20
CA GLU A 313 -2.53 -19.53 -2.53
C GLU A 313 -1.42 -19.95 -1.54
N VAL A 314 -0.52 -19.04 -1.14
CA VAL A 314 0.61 -19.40 -0.27
C VAL A 314 0.24 -19.37 1.21
N ALA A 315 -0.37 -18.29 1.70
CA ALA A 315 -0.74 -18.17 3.11
C ALA A 315 -1.64 -19.31 3.62
N PRO A 316 -2.62 -19.82 2.85
CA PRO A 316 -3.45 -20.96 3.27
C PRO A 316 -2.71 -22.29 3.41
N HIS A 317 -1.45 -22.43 2.98
CA HIS A 317 -0.68 -23.64 3.29
C HIS A 317 -0.22 -23.69 4.75
N TYR A 318 -0.10 -22.53 5.39
CA TYR A 318 0.18 -22.46 6.81
C TYR A 318 -1.18 -22.48 7.52
N THR A 319 -1.63 -23.62 8.00
CA THR A 319 -2.87 -23.75 8.79
C THR A 319 -2.57 -24.41 10.13
N GLU A 320 -3.38 -24.13 11.16
CA GLU A 320 -3.41 -25.01 12.32
C GLU A 320 -4.14 -26.31 11.96
N SER A 321 -3.75 -27.42 12.59
CA SER A 321 -4.24 -28.77 12.28
C SER A 321 -5.77 -28.87 12.43
N GLY A 322 -6.55 -28.68 11.36
CA GLY A 322 -8.00 -28.88 11.44
C GLY A 322 -8.91 -28.25 10.39
N GLY A 323 -8.48 -27.31 9.55
CA GLY A 323 -9.30 -26.90 8.41
C GLY A 323 -9.08 -25.49 7.90
N GLY A 324 -8.91 -25.38 6.57
CA GLY A 324 -9.40 -24.34 5.66
C GLY A 324 -9.07 -22.85 5.86
N GLU A 325 -8.86 -22.39 7.09
CA GLU A 325 -8.58 -21.00 7.42
C GLU A 325 -7.08 -20.76 7.49
N VAL A 326 -6.65 -19.62 6.94
CA VAL A 326 -5.25 -19.16 7.00
C VAL A 326 -4.82 -19.14 8.47
N SER A 327 -3.67 -19.75 8.80
CA SER A 327 -3.16 -19.84 10.16
C SER A 327 -3.16 -18.46 10.81
N PHE A 328 -3.51 -18.48 12.11
CA PHE A 328 -3.49 -17.33 13.00
C PHE A 328 -2.22 -16.48 12.86
N ILE A 329 -1.06 -17.05 12.47
CA ILE A 329 0.19 -16.32 12.26
C ILE A 329 0.12 -15.19 11.22
N PHE A 330 -0.81 -15.25 10.26
CA PHE A 330 -1.03 -14.20 9.26
C PHE A 330 -2.17 -13.23 9.62
N SER A 331 -2.77 -13.41 10.81
CA SER A 331 -3.82 -12.52 11.30
C SER A 331 -3.26 -11.18 11.82
N PRO A 332 -4.04 -10.10 11.71
CA PRO A 332 -3.77 -8.86 12.44
C PRO A 332 -3.54 -9.07 13.93
N GLU A 333 -4.34 -9.93 14.56
CA GLU A 333 -4.38 -10.18 16.00
C GLU A 333 -3.09 -10.83 16.49
N PHE A 334 -2.58 -11.86 15.79
CA PHE A 334 -1.29 -12.48 16.12
C PHE A 334 -0.16 -11.48 15.99
N THR A 335 -0.17 -10.65 14.94
CA THR A 335 0.88 -9.66 14.73
C THR A 335 0.88 -8.62 15.85
N ALA A 336 -0.29 -8.17 16.28
CA ALA A 336 -0.43 -7.26 17.42
C ALA A 336 0.03 -7.90 18.74
N ASP A 337 -0.31 -9.16 18.98
CA ASP A 337 0.16 -9.93 20.14
C ASP A 337 1.68 -10.07 20.13
N MET A 338 2.29 -10.39 18.99
CA MET A 338 3.75 -10.46 18.85
C MET A 338 4.43 -9.12 19.19
N GLU A 339 3.88 -8.01 18.69
CA GLU A 339 4.38 -6.68 19.04
C GLU A 339 4.27 -6.42 20.56
N GLY A 340 3.16 -6.81 21.20
CA GLY A 340 3.01 -6.73 22.66
C GLY A 340 4.00 -7.62 23.44
N ARG A 341 4.34 -8.80 22.90
CA ARG A 341 5.40 -9.65 23.48
C ARG A 341 6.77 -8.99 23.39
N LEU A 342 7.07 -8.30 22.28
CA LEU A 342 8.32 -7.54 22.13
C LEU A 342 8.40 -6.36 23.10
N ASP A 343 7.29 -5.65 23.32
CA ASP A 343 7.22 -4.59 24.33
C ASP A 343 7.44 -5.15 25.74
N ALA A 344 6.91 -6.34 26.05
CA ALA A 344 7.15 -7.01 27.33
C ALA A 344 8.63 -7.39 27.51
N VAL A 345 9.34 -7.75 26.43
CA VAL A 345 10.79 -7.99 26.46
C VAL A 345 11.56 -6.69 26.72
N GLU A 346 11.21 -5.60 26.04
CA GLU A 346 11.82 -4.29 26.25
C GLU A 346 11.67 -3.80 27.70
N ASN A 347 10.51 -4.06 28.31
CA ASN A 347 10.20 -3.73 29.69
C ASN A 347 10.87 -4.66 30.73
N GLY A 348 11.45 -5.78 30.31
CA GLY A 348 11.96 -6.81 31.20
C GLY A 348 10.87 -7.66 31.87
N ASP A 349 9.62 -7.56 31.42
CA ASP A 349 8.48 -8.35 31.91
C ASP A 349 8.49 -9.79 31.35
N ARG A 350 9.19 -10.04 30.24
CA ARG A 350 9.40 -11.38 29.66
C ARG A 350 10.84 -11.58 29.17
N PRO A 351 11.43 -12.78 29.34
CA PRO A 351 12.74 -13.08 28.79
C PRO A 351 12.67 -13.28 27.27
N ALA A 352 13.62 -12.67 26.55
CA ALA A 352 13.64 -12.68 25.08
C ALA A 352 13.72 -14.10 24.47
N HIS A 353 14.46 -15.02 25.11
CA HIS A 353 14.66 -16.37 24.60
C HIS A 353 13.36 -17.19 24.61
N GLU A 354 12.52 -17.08 25.64
CA GLU A 354 11.23 -17.77 25.69
C GLU A 354 10.27 -17.29 24.58
N VAL A 355 10.24 -15.98 24.33
CA VAL A 355 9.43 -15.40 23.24
C VAL A 355 9.90 -15.91 21.89
N TRP A 356 11.22 -15.96 21.67
CA TRP A 356 11.83 -16.48 20.45
C TRP A 356 11.58 -17.98 20.26
N ASP A 357 11.87 -18.80 21.26
CA ASP A 357 11.73 -20.25 21.19
C ASP A 357 10.26 -20.65 20.95
N GLY A 358 9.33 -20.01 21.66
CA GLY A 358 7.89 -20.23 21.45
C GLY A 358 7.44 -19.88 20.03
N PHE A 359 7.93 -18.76 19.48
CA PHE A 359 7.64 -18.39 18.09
C PHE A 359 8.23 -19.40 17.10
N VAL A 360 9.51 -19.77 17.26
CA VAL A 360 10.21 -20.67 16.35
C VAL A 360 9.55 -22.04 16.34
N THR A 361 9.24 -22.62 17.50
CA THR A 361 8.55 -23.91 17.58
C THR A 361 7.19 -23.85 16.90
N HIS A 362 6.39 -22.80 17.16
CA HIS A 362 5.09 -22.65 16.53
C HIS A 362 5.22 -22.51 14.99
N PHE A 363 6.13 -21.66 14.51
CA PHE A 363 6.36 -21.48 13.08
C PHE A 363 6.89 -22.74 12.40
N GLN A 364 7.80 -23.48 13.03
CA GLN A 364 8.34 -24.74 12.51
C GLN A 364 7.23 -25.78 12.31
N ASN A 365 6.33 -25.93 13.27
CA ASN A 365 5.19 -26.84 13.15
C ASN A 365 4.30 -26.46 11.96
N LEU A 366 3.95 -25.18 11.83
CA LEU A 366 3.16 -24.67 10.70
C LEU A 366 3.90 -24.88 9.37
N HIS A 367 5.21 -24.67 9.34
CA HIS A 367 6.01 -24.83 8.13
C HIS A 367 6.07 -26.30 7.67
N THR A 368 6.18 -27.25 8.60
CA THR A 368 6.14 -28.69 8.29
C THR A 368 4.78 -29.07 7.67
N ILE A 369 3.68 -28.61 8.28
CA ILE A 369 2.33 -28.80 7.72
C ILE A 369 2.23 -28.21 6.31
N ALA A 370 2.77 -27.00 6.10
CA ALA A 370 2.76 -26.36 4.79
C ALA A 370 3.55 -27.15 3.73
N LEU A 371 4.67 -27.78 4.11
CA LEU A 371 5.45 -28.65 3.22
C LEU A 371 4.68 -29.91 2.83
N GLU A 372 3.99 -30.54 3.77
CA GLU A 372 3.11 -31.68 3.51
C GLU A 372 1.93 -31.30 2.61
N MET A 373 1.28 -30.16 2.87
CA MET A 373 0.20 -29.68 2.02
C MET A 373 0.66 -29.39 0.59
N LYS A 374 1.84 -28.77 0.45
CA LYS A 374 2.45 -28.49 -0.85
C LYS A 374 2.79 -29.79 -1.59
N SER A 375 3.18 -30.85 -0.89
CA SER A 375 3.56 -32.11 -1.51
C SER A 375 2.36 -32.92 -2.01
N ARG A 376 1.16 -32.67 -1.48
CA ARG A 376 -0.09 -33.30 -1.94
C ARG A 376 -0.49 -32.94 -3.36
N THR A 377 -0.20 -31.73 -3.82
CA THR A 377 -0.69 -31.25 -5.13
C THR A 377 0.45 -30.95 -6.10
N PRO A 378 0.36 -31.43 -7.36
CA PRO A 378 1.29 -31.03 -8.41
C PRO A 378 1.31 -29.53 -8.63
N THR A 379 2.50 -28.93 -8.82
CA THR A 379 2.57 -27.50 -9.16
C THR A 379 1.92 -27.24 -10.53
N PRO A 380 1.42 -26.02 -10.80
CA PRO A 380 0.81 -25.69 -12.10
C PRO A 380 1.73 -25.97 -13.30
N ARG A 381 3.05 -25.81 -13.12
CA ARG A 381 4.04 -26.15 -14.16
C ARG A 381 4.20 -27.65 -14.36
N GLN A 382 4.22 -28.42 -13.27
CA GLN A 382 4.27 -29.88 -13.37
C GLN A 382 2.99 -30.41 -14.02
N LYS A 383 1.82 -29.89 -13.64
CA LYS A 383 0.54 -30.26 -14.24
C LYS A 383 0.49 -29.91 -15.73
N ALA A 384 0.86 -28.69 -16.12
CA ALA A 384 0.89 -28.30 -17.53
C ALA A 384 1.90 -29.09 -18.37
N LEU A 385 3.02 -29.54 -17.78
CA LEU A 385 3.95 -30.44 -18.46
C LEU A 385 3.36 -31.85 -18.55
N PHE A 386 2.78 -32.36 -17.46
CA PHE A 386 2.12 -33.64 -17.40
C PHE A 386 1.01 -33.73 -18.44
N ASP A 387 0.04 -32.80 -18.45
CA ASP A 387 -1.09 -32.79 -19.37
C ASP A 387 -0.62 -32.85 -20.84
N ARG A 388 0.45 -32.11 -21.17
CA ARG A 388 1.03 -32.13 -22.52
C ARG A 388 1.61 -33.50 -22.89
N LEU A 389 2.42 -34.08 -22.00
CA LEU A 389 3.06 -35.37 -22.23
C LEU A 389 2.06 -36.51 -22.21
N TRP A 390 1.06 -36.42 -21.34
CA TRP A 390 0.04 -37.42 -21.12
C TRP A 390 -0.84 -37.62 -22.34
N VAL A 391 -1.20 -36.52 -23.03
CA VAL A 391 -1.96 -36.58 -24.29
C VAL A 391 -1.21 -37.32 -25.40
N GLU A 392 0.11 -37.18 -25.45
CA GLU A 392 0.97 -37.81 -26.47
C GLU A 392 1.38 -39.25 -26.12
N THR A 393 1.06 -39.72 -24.91
CA THR A 393 1.44 -41.04 -24.41
C THR A 393 0.38 -42.09 -24.79
N ASP A 394 0.80 -43.28 -25.20
CA ASP A 394 -0.12 -44.37 -25.54
C ASP A 394 -0.81 -44.98 -24.30
N GLU A 395 -1.99 -45.56 -24.49
CA GLU A 395 -2.83 -46.11 -23.40
C GLU A 395 -2.15 -47.24 -22.61
N LYS A 396 -1.30 -48.04 -23.26
CA LYS A 396 -0.57 -49.10 -22.56
C LYS A 396 0.45 -48.49 -21.60
N ARG A 397 1.17 -47.46 -22.03
CA ARG A 397 2.14 -46.75 -21.21
C ARG A 397 1.49 -45.95 -20.08
N LYS A 398 0.34 -45.31 -20.32
CA LYS A 398 -0.44 -44.66 -19.26
C LYS A 398 -0.81 -45.65 -18.15
N SER A 399 -1.29 -46.83 -18.53
CA SER A 399 -1.64 -47.91 -17.60
C SER A 399 -0.43 -48.41 -16.79
N GLU A 400 0.73 -48.58 -17.44
CA GLU A 400 2.00 -48.94 -16.77
C GLU A 400 2.40 -47.88 -15.74
N ILE A 401 2.35 -46.60 -16.11
CA ILE A 401 2.72 -45.49 -15.22
C ILE A 401 1.79 -45.44 -14.01
N LEU A 402 0.47 -45.44 -14.22
CA LEU A 402 -0.53 -45.43 -13.14
C LEU A 402 -0.37 -46.62 -12.18
N SER A 403 -0.13 -47.82 -12.73
CA SER A 403 0.12 -49.00 -11.90
C SER A 403 1.42 -48.89 -11.08
N SER A 404 2.45 -48.24 -11.61
CA SER A 404 3.74 -48.09 -10.92
C SER A 404 3.70 -47.17 -9.70
N ILE A 405 2.70 -46.29 -9.65
CA ILE A 405 2.47 -45.36 -8.53
C ILE A 405 1.25 -45.75 -7.68
N GLU A 406 0.62 -46.89 -7.97
CA GLU A 406 -0.56 -47.43 -7.28
C GLU A 406 -1.76 -46.47 -7.27
N VAL A 407 -2.07 -45.90 -8.43
CA VAL A 407 -3.15 -44.93 -8.58
C VAL A 407 -4.08 -45.33 -9.73
N ASP A 408 -5.39 -45.18 -9.56
CA ASP A 408 -6.39 -45.59 -10.56
C ASP A 408 -6.63 -44.53 -11.66
N ASP A 409 -6.41 -43.25 -11.34
CA ASP A 409 -6.74 -42.11 -12.19
C ASP A 409 -5.63 -41.04 -12.17
N GLU A 410 -5.38 -40.41 -13.31
CA GLU A 410 -4.41 -39.32 -13.48
C GLU A 410 -4.65 -38.12 -12.55
N ASN A 411 -5.90 -37.87 -12.12
CA ASN A 411 -6.26 -36.80 -11.19
C ASN A 411 -5.89 -37.10 -9.74
N GLN A 412 -5.59 -38.36 -9.42
CA GLN A 412 -5.17 -38.78 -8.07
C GLN A 412 -3.64 -38.70 -7.89
N ILE A 413 -2.87 -38.37 -8.93
CA ILE A 413 -1.42 -38.22 -8.87
C ILE A 413 -1.05 -37.05 -7.94
N THR A 414 -0.39 -37.37 -6.83
CA THR A 414 0.07 -36.36 -5.87
C THR A 414 1.27 -35.57 -6.38
N GLY A 415 1.57 -34.42 -5.76
CA GLY A 415 2.74 -33.62 -6.10
C GLY A 415 4.07 -34.35 -5.91
N GLU A 416 4.16 -35.24 -4.91
CA GLU A 416 5.33 -36.11 -4.68
C GLU A 416 5.54 -37.11 -5.82
N GLN A 417 4.47 -37.80 -6.23
CA GLN A 417 4.49 -38.79 -7.30
C GLN A 417 4.75 -38.14 -8.66
N MET A 418 4.23 -36.93 -8.88
CA MET A 418 4.27 -36.25 -10.18
C MET A 418 5.68 -36.08 -10.74
N LYS A 419 6.70 -35.87 -9.89
CA LYS A 419 8.08 -35.78 -10.37
C LYS A 419 8.56 -37.10 -10.99
N GLY A 420 8.28 -38.23 -10.34
CA GLY A 420 8.63 -39.56 -10.84
C GLY A 420 7.88 -39.89 -12.13
N VAL A 421 6.59 -39.54 -12.19
CA VAL A 421 5.77 -39.68 -13.41
C VAL A 421 6.34 -38.86 -14.56
N LEU A 422 6.69 -37.60 -14.33
CA LEU A 422 7.32 -36.76 -15.36
C LEU A 422 8.69 -37.31 -15.80
N ASP A 423 9.49 -37.84 -14.88
CA ASP A 423 10.76 -38.47 -15.24
C ASP A 423 10.56 -39.72 -16.12
N GLN A 424 9.54 -40.55 -15.83
CA GLN A 424 9.17 -41.72 -16.65
C GLN A 424 8.61 -41.31 -18.03
N LEU A 425 7.79 -40.25 -18.09
CA LEU A 425 7.24 -39.73 -19.33
C LEU A 425 8.32 -39.12 -20.24
N THR A 426 9.42 -38.62 -19.66
CA THR A 426 10.49 -37.93 -20.39
C THR A 426 11.74 -38.78 -20.65
N SER A 427 11.85 -39.98 -20.06
CA SER A 427 13.05 -40.81 -20.17
C SER A 427 13.19 -41.52 -21.51
N GLU A 428 12.09 -41.80 -22.22
CA GLU A 428 12.08 -42.65 -23.42
C GLU A 428 11.44 -42.00 -24.65
N SER A 429 10.71 -40.89 -24.49
CA SER A 429 10.08 -40.17 -25.59
C SER A 429 10.97 -39.04 -26.11
N SER A 430 11.18 -38.98 -27.43
CA SER A 430 11.73 -37.79 -28.08
C SER A 430 10.64 -36.72 -28.07
N LEU A 431 10.61 -35.91 -27.01
CA LEU A 431 9.63 -34.84 -26.88
C LEU A 431 9.69 -33.92 -28.10
N PRO A 432 8.58 -33.37 -28.60
CA PRO A 432 8.65 -32.25 -29.53
C PRO A 432 9.33 -31.05 -28.85
N ALA A 433 10.08 -30.26 -29.61
CA ALA A 433 10.68 -29.03 -29.09
C ALA A 433 9.59 -28.05 -28.61
N SER A 434 9.78 -27.43 -27.43
CA SER A 434 8.80 -26.45 -26.94
C SER A 434 8.69 -25.23 -27.85
N GLU A 435 7.52 -24.57 -27.90
CA GLU A 435 7.33 -23.33 -28.67
C GLU A 435 8.39 -22.26 -28.35
N ALA A 436 8.77 -22.14 -27.07
CA ALA A 436 9.81 -21.21 -26.65
C ALA A 436 11.19 -21.59 -27.22
N GLN A 437 11.54 -22.88 -27.24
CA GLN A 437 12.77 -23.37 -27.87
C GLN A 437 12.74 -23.16 -29.38
N LEU A 438 11.63 -23.47 -30.05
CA LEU A 438 11.48 -23.28 -31.50
C LEU A 438 11.61 -21.79 -31.87
N LYS A 439 10.97 -20.90 -31.10
CA LYS A 439 11.08 -19.44 -31.27
C LYS A 439 12.52 -18.95 -31.06
N PHE A 440 13.21 -19.50 -30.07
CA PHE A 440 14.60 -19.15 -29.80
C PHE A 440 15.58 -19.67 -30.87
N VAL A 441 15.40 -20.91 -31.33
CA VAL A 441 16.15 -21.48 -32.47
C VAL A 441 15.95 -20.63 -33.71
N LYS A 442 14.71 -20.24 -34.05
CA LYS A 442 14.43 -19.32 -35.16
C LYS A 442 15.20 -18.00 -35.02
N SER A 443 15.19 -17.39 -33.83
CA SER A 443 15.94 -16.14 -33.59
C SER A 443 17.46 -16.29 -33.70
N LEU A 444 18.00 -17.46 -33.38
CA LEU A 444 19.43 -17.75 -33.49
C LEU A 444 19.84 -18.08 -34.92
N LEU A 445 18.99 -18.78 -35.68
CA LEU A 445 19.20 -19.04 -37.11
C LEU A 445 19.23 -17.75 -37.92
N GLU A 446 18.36 -16.78 -37.60
CA GLU A 446 18.40 -15.44 -38.21
C GLU A 446 19.74 -14.70 -37.99
N GLN A 447 20.45 -15.01 -36.91
CA GLN A 447 21.75 -14.40 -36.56
C GLN A 447 22.94 -15.22 -37.06
N PHE A 448 22.73 -16.46 -37.47
CA PHE A 448 23.77 -17.38 -37.87
C PHE A 448 24.27 -17.05 -39.29
N LYS A 449 25.59 -16.83 -39.45
CA LYS A 449 26.19 -16.44 -40.74
C LYS A 449 26.33 -17.61 -41.75
N GLY A 450 26.02 -18.85 -41.33
CA GLY A 450 26.09 -20.06 -42.17
C GLY A 450 24.76 -20.42 -42.82
N LYS A 451 24.70 -21.55 -43.54
CA LYS A 451 23.44 -22.07 -44.07
C LYS A 451 22.68 -22.84 -42.98
N ASP A 452 21.38 -22.60 -42.85
CA ASP A 452 20.50 -23.31 -41.90
C ASP A 452 20.66 -24.84 -41.97
N SER A 453 20.83 -25.37 -43.19
CA SER A 453 21.06 -26.80 -43.43
C SER A 453 22.30 -27.36 -42.72
N GLU A 454 23.36 -26.56 -42.57
CA GLU A 454 24.59 -26.96 -41.88
C GLU A 454 24.38 -27.01 -40.36
N ALA A 455 23.63 -26.04 -39.82
CA ALA A 455 23.28 -26.00 -38.41
C ALA A 455 22.38 -27.18 -38.00
N PHE A 456 21.37 -27.51 -38.81
CA PHE A 456 20.50 -28.66 -38.56
C PHE A 456 21.28 -29.99 -38.70
N SER A 457 22.15 -30.11 -39.71
CA SER A 457 22.97 -31.32 -39.90
C SER A 457 23.92 -31.58 -38.71
N ALA A 458 24.42 -30.54 -38.05
CA ALA A 458 25.32 -30.65 -36.90
C ALA A 458 24.69 -31.35 -35.68
N VAL A 459 23.36 -31.43 -35.63
CA VAL A 459 22.60 -32.12 -34.58
C VAL A 459 21.78 -33.29 -35.10
N GLY A 460 21.99 -33.68 -36.36
CA GLY A 460 21.38 -34.87 -36.96
C GLY A 460 19.90 -34.73 -37.30
N VAL A 461 19.44 -33.52 -37.66
CA VAL A 461 18.07 -33.24 -38.13
C VAL A 461 18.11 -32.43 -39.43
N ASN A 462 17.02 -32.42 -40.20
CA ASN A 462 16.98 -31.75 -41.51
C ASN A 462 16.18 -30.43 -41.50
N ASN A 463 15.26 -30.27 -40.56
CA ASN A 463 14.37 -29.11 -40.48
C ASN A 463 13.96 -28.83 -39.03
N LEU A 464 13.22 -27.73 -38.85
CA LEU A 464 12.75 -27.28 -37.54
C LEU A 464 11.69 -28.21 -36.91
N GLU A 465 10.98 -28.98 -37.74
CA GLU A 465 9.88 -29.87 -37.34
C GLU A 465 10.41 -31.19 -36.75
N GLU A 466 11.61 -31.59 -37.14
CA GLU A 466 12.34 -32.75 -36.60
C GLU A 466 13.04 -32.45 -35.26
N LEU A 467 12.96 -31.22 -34.74
CA LEU A 467 13.60 -30.87 -33.49
C LEU A 467 12.88 -31.47 -32.28
N THR A 468 13.67 -32.12 -31.45
CA THR A 468 13.21 -32.78 -30.23
C THR A 468 13.62 -31.99 -28.99
N GLY A 469 12.70 -31.85 -28.05
CA GLY A 469 12.88 -31.27 -26.73
C GLY A 469 13.39 -32.27 -25.68
N GLY A 470 13.38 -31.86 -24.42
CA GLY A 470 13.83 -32.71 -23.30
C GLY A 470 15.35 -32.67 -23.03
N ARG A 471 15.78 -33.44 -22.03
CA ARG A 471 17.17 -33.41 -21.48
C ARG A 471 18.24 -33.83 -22.49
N LYS A 472 17.88 -34.66 -23.47
CA LYS A 472 18.77 -35.15 -24.55
C LYS A 472 18.34 -34.68 -25.95
N GLY A 473 17.35 -33.79 -26.03
CA GLY A 473 16.73 -33.36 -27.29
C GLY A 473 17.68 -32.60 -28.23
N THR A 474 17.40 -32.71 -29.52
CA THR A 474 18.17 -32.06 -30.60
C THR A 474 18.03 -30.54 -30.58
N ALA A 475 16.91 -29.99 -30.05
CA ALA A 475 16.70 -28.55 -29.93
C ALA A 475 17.72 -27.86 -29.01
N SER A 476 18.00 -28.43 -27.84
CA SER A 476 18.98 -27.86 -26.89
C SER A 476 20.41 -27.95 -27.44
N LYS A 477 20.74 -29.05 -28.13
CA LYS A 477 22.03 -29.22 -28.80
C LYS A 477 22.19 -28.22 -29.96
N LEU A 478 21.11 -27.95 -30.69
CA LEU A 478 21.12 -26.99 -31.79
C LEU A 478 21.31 -25.57 -31.29
N ILE A 479 20.61 -25.20 -30.22
CA ILE A 479 20.80 -23.92 -29.53
C ILE A 479 22.25 -23.77 -29.08
N GLU A 480 22.83 -24.80 -28.49
CA GLU A 480 24.23 -24.76 -28.05
C GLU A 480 25.21 -24.61 -29.23
N HIS A 481 24.98 -25.36 -30.32
CA HIS A 481 25.78 -25.27 -31.54
C HIS A 481 25.67 -23.89 -32.21
N LEU A 482 24.46 -23.36 -32.34
CA LEU A 482 24.21 -22.02 -32.87
C LEU A 482 24.85 -20.95 -31.98
N LEU A 483 24.74 -21.05 -30.66
CA LEU A 483 25.39 -20.11 -29.74
C LEU A 483 26.93 -20.19 -29.76
N GLN A 484 27.51 -21.31 -30.20
CA GLN A 484 28.97 -21.47 -30.34
C GLN A 484 29.48 -20.92 -31.69
N ASN A 485 28.68 -21.04 -32.74
CA ASN A 485 29.08 -20.66 -34.11
C ASN A 485 28.46 -19.35 -34.60
N THR A 486 27.62 -18.72 -33.79
CA THR A 486 27.23 -17.32 -34.00
C THR A 486 28.26 -16.47 -33.26
N GLU A 487 29.10 -15.75 -34.00
CA GLU A 487 29.89 -14.65 -33.42
C GLU A 487 28.90 -13.66 -32.82
N SER A 488 28.73 -13.67 -31.49
CA SER A 488 28.07 -12.54 -30.85
C SER A 488 28.99 -11.35 -31.03
N GLU A 489 28.65 -10.42 -31.93
CA GLU A 489 29.20 -9.08 -31.82
C GLU A 489 29.00 -8.64 -30.37
N PRO A 490 30.05 -8.19 -29.68
CA PRO A 490 29.93 -7.86 -28.27
C PRO A 490 28.95 -6.70 -28.11
N SER A 491 27.74 -7.03 -27.66
CA SER A 491 26.73 -6.04 -27.32
C SER A 491 27.15 -5.28 -26.07
N PRO A 492 26.69 -4.04 -25.86
CA PRO A 492 26.84 -3.38 -24.58
C PRO A 492 26.31 -4.24 -23.43
N ALA A 493 26.94 -4.18 -22.26
CA ALA A 493 26.44 -4.88 -21.07
C ALA A 493 25.02 -4.44 -20.73
N SER A 494 24.12 -5.39 -20.44
CA SER A 494 22.72 -5.03 -20.18
C SER A 494 22.58 -4.22 -18.88
N PRO A 495 21.54 -3.37 -18.74
CA PRO A 495 21.30 -2.61 -17.51
C PRO A 495 21.20 -3.49 -16.26
N LYS A 496 20.71 -4.73 -16.39
CA LYS A 496 20.65 -5.71 -15.30
C LYS A 496 22.05 -6.20 -14.89
N GLN A 497 22.94 -6.44 -15.86
CA GLN A 497 24.32 -6.84 -15.60
C GLN A 497 25.10 -5.71 -14.93
N LEU A 498 24.96 -4.47 -15.42
CA LEU A 498 25.59 -3.29 -14.83
C LEU A 498 25.15 -3.08 -13.37
N LYS A 499 23.83 -3.18 -13.10
CA LYS A 499 23.31 -3.08 -11.74
C LYS A 499 23.81 -4.21 -10.83
N PHE A 500 23.97 -5.42 -11.37
CA PHE A 500 24.51 -6.55 -10.62
C PHE A 500 26.00 -6.40 -10.31
N ILE A 501 26.79 -5.89 -11.26
CA ILE A 501 28.21 -5.56 -11.10
C ILE A 501 28.37 -4.46 -10.04
N ALA A 502 27.59 -3.38 -10.12
CA ALA A 502 27.62 -2.31 -9.12
C ALA A 502 27.34 -2.82 -7.70
N ASN A 503 26.32 -3.67 -7.52
CA ASN A 503 26.02 -4.29 -6.23
C ASN A 503 27.14 -5.23 -5.73
N LEU A 504 27.85 -5.91 -6.64
CA LEU A 504 28.96 -6.79 -6.27
C LEU A 504 30.22 -5.99 -5.91
N ALA A 505 30.50 -4.90 -6.63
CA ALA A 505 31.58 -3.98 -6.34
C ALA A 505 31.37 -3.30 -4.98
N GLU A 506 30.16 -2.84 -4.69
CA GLU A 506 29.78 -2.28 -3.38
C GLU A 506 29.99 -3.28 -2.25
N LYS A 507 29.58 -4.55 -2.44
CA LYS A 507 29.82 -5.63 -1.48
C LYS A 507 31.30 -5.98 -1.29
N ALA A 508 32.14 -5.73 -2.30
CA ALA A 508 33.58 -5.94 -2.23
C ALA A 508 34.34 -4.70 -1.75
N GLY A 509 33.65 -3.58 -1.48
CA GLY A 509 34.29 -2.31 -1.08
C GLY A 509 35.10 -1.65 -2.20
N LEU A 510 34.82 -1.96 -3.47
CA LEU A 510 35.53 -1.41 -4.63
C LEU A 510 34.69 -0.31 -5.29
N ASP A 511 35.34 0.78 -5.69
CA ASP A 511 34.74 1.80 -6.55
C ASP A 511 34.72 1.35 -8.02
N GLU A 512 33.99 2.08 -8.87
CA GLU A 512 33.82 1.70 -10.29
C GLU A 512 35.16 1.55 -11.01
N SER A 513 36.11 2.45 -10.76
CA SER A 513 37.43 2.42 -11.40
C SER A 513 38.22 1.18 -10.97
N SER A 514 38.22 0.84 -9.68
CA SER A 514 38.95 -0.34 -9.17
C SER A 514 38.30 -1.65 -9.59
N ALA A 515 36.96 -1.67 -9.70
CA ALA A 515 36.25 -2.83 -10.23
C ALA A 515 36.56 -3.04 -11.72
N CYS A 516 36.51 -2.00 -12.54
CA CYS A 516 36.80 -2.12 -13.98
C CYS A 516 38.26 -2.49 -14.27
N ALA A 517 39.20 -2.08 -13.40
CA ALA A 517 40.61 -2.45 -13.53
C ALA A 517 40.87 -3.97 -13.48
N LEU A 518 39.99 -4.75 -12.83
CA LEU A 518 40.08 -6.22 -12.78
C LEU A 518 39.89 -6.88 -14.15
N VAL A 519 39.36 -6.14 -15.13
CA VAL A 519 39.17 -6.58 -16.51
C VAL A 519 39.82 -5.62 -17.51
N GLU A 520 40.78 -4.81 -17.05
CA GLU A 520 41.54 -3.85 -17.87
C GLU A 520 40.69 -2.77 -18.57
N LEU A 521 39.57 -2.37 -17.96
CA LEU A 521 38.66 -1.34 -18.50
C LEU A 521 38.59 -0.11 -17.59
N LYS A 522 38.18 1.04 -18.15
CA LYS A 522 38.15 2.33 -17.41
C LYS A 522 36.79 2.69 -16.85
N SER A 523 35.71 2.17 -17.41
CA SER A 523 34.35 2.46 -16.98
C SER A 523 33.39 1.31 -17.32
N TYR A 524 32.29 1.24 -16.58
CA TYR A 524 31.18 0.34 -16.88
C TYR A 524 30.57 0.54 -18.27
N SER A 525 30.75 1.71 -18.87
CA SER A 525 30.31 2.00 -20.25
C SER A 525 31.06 1.19 -21.32
N GLU A 526 32.28 0.72 -21.01
CA GLU A 526 33.10 -0.11 -21.91
C GLU A 526 32.81 -1.61 -21.73
N LEU A 527 31.98 -1.98 -20.76
CA LEU A 527 31.64 -3.37 -20.51
C LEU A 527 30.79 -3.94 -21.64
N LYS A 528 31.25 -5.07 -22.15
CA LYS A 528 30.60 -5.83 -23.21
C LYS A 528 29.89 -7.03 -22.60
N GLY A 529 28.63 -7.21 -22.98
CA GLY A 529 27.81 -8.39 -22.71
C GLY A 529 28.16 -9.55 -23.64
N GLY A 530 27.35 -10.61 -23.59
CA GLY A 530 27.55 -11.82 -24.42
C GLY A 530 28.41 -12.91 -23.76
N ARG A 531 28.53 -14.05 -24.45
CA ARG A 531 29.33 -15.21 -24.04
C ARG A 531 30.80 -14.82 -24.25
N ASN A 532 31.59 -14.76 -23.17
CA ASN A 532 32.95 -14.19 -23.10
C ASN A 532 33.06 -12.66 -23.10
N GLY A 533 31.95 -11.92 -22.90
CA GLY A 533 31.98 -10.47 -22.70
C GLY A 533 32.67 -10.07 -21.39
N SER A 534 33.33 -8.91 -21.37
CA SER A 534 34.05 -8.38 -20.21
C SER A 534 33.16 -8.22 -18.96
N ALA A 535 31.85 -8.03 -19.12
CA ALA A 535 30.89 -7.98 -18.02
C ALA A 535 30.80 -9.31 -17.24
N SER A 536 30.77 -10.44 -17.94
CA SER A 536 30.68 -11.77 -17.33
C SER A 536 31.97 -12.15 -16.60
N THR A 537 33.12 -11.77 -17.18
CA THR A 537 34.46 -11.94 -16.56
C THR A 537 34.57 -11.13 -15.28
N LEU A 538 34.14 -9.86 -15.31
CA LEU A 538 34.16 -8.98 -14.14
C LEU A 538 33.27 -9.50 -13.01
N ILE A 539 32.07 -10.00 -13.32
CA ILE A 539 31.17 -10.63 -12.33
C ILE A 539 31.86 -11.80 -11.62
N ASN A 540 32.61 -12.63 -12.35
CA ASN A 540 33.30 -13.78 -11.78
C ASN A 540 34.47 -13.36 -10.88
N GLU A 541 35.24 -12.35 -11.27
CA GLU A 541 36.32 -11.81 -10.44
C GLU A 541 35.81 -11.12 -9.18
N LEU A 542 34.75 -10.32 -9.27
CA LEU A 542 34.12 -9.70 -8.10
C LEU A 542 33.54 -10.73 -7.13
N LYS A 543 32.99 -11.84 -7.62
CA LYS A 543 32.53 -12.96 -6.78
C LYS A 543 33.68 -13.67 -6.07
N LYS A 544 34.87 -13.75 -6.67
CA LYS A 544 36.07 -14.30 -6.03
C LYS A 544 36.61 -13.35 -4.98
N ALA A 545 36.66 -12.05 -5.27
CA ALA A 545 37.08 -11.01 -4.33
C ALA A 545 36.20 -10.98 -3.07
N GLY A 546 34.87 -11.04 -3.23
CA GLY A 546 33.92 -11.10 -2.12
C GLY A 546 33.97 -12.38 -1.27
N LYS A 547 34.64 -13.45 -1.73
CA LYS A 547 34.87 -14.67 -0.94
C LYS A 547 36.15 -14.62 -0.09
N LYS A 548 37.12 -13.77 -0.44
CA LYS A 548 38.38 -13.60 0.32
C LYS A 548 38.28 -12.56 1.45
N GLY A 549 37.27 -11.70 1.42
CA GLY A 549 37.00 -10.68 2.45
C GLY A 549 35.97 -11.08 3.50
N LYS A 550 35.68 -12.38 3.66
CA LYS A 550 34.79 -12.91 4.70
C LYS A 550 35.56 -13.65 5.78
#